data_AF-A0A2L2YEU1-F1
#
_entry.id   AF-A0A2L2YEU1-F1
#
_cell.length_a   1.000
_cell.length_b   1.000
_cell.length_c   1.000
_cell.angle_alpha   90.00
_cell.angle_beta   90.00
_cell.angle_gamma   90.00
#
_symmetry.space_group_name_H-M   'P 1'
#
loop_
_entity.id
_entity.type
_entity.pdbx_description
1 polymer ?
#
loop_
_entity_poly.entity_id
_entity_poly.type
_entity_poly.pdbx_seq_one_letter_code
_entity_poly.pdbx_strand_id
1 'polypeptide(L)'
;QHLNNILSENPSHGSSECIKIRTEGMINRWEKIENATLDKELRAMKRFEKWQQFCLELKNIEKWLLDSLQLLTSQTMSDVNIEKFIVELQKHKALITEIGGYKKSILTLNAAGQNLSSVFKSKNNSDSIKIKLKAVNDHWDKLCLVALEWQNKLQSEFLKSEDLKKTLSEMELWLKESRERLLAVPLKYKN
;
A
#
# COMPACT_ATOMS: atom_id res chain seq x y z
N GLN A 1 42.27 -45.73 -40.54
CA GLN A 1 43.46 -45.66 -41.43
C GLN A 1 43.44 -44.45 -42.37
N HIS A 2 42.29 -43.85 -42.71
CA HIS A 2 42.22 -42.65 -43.57
C HIS A 2 42.63 -41.32 -42.89
N LEU A 3 42.46 -41.19 -41.56
CA LEU A 3 42.86 -39.98 -40.80
C LEU A 3 44.38 -39.84 -40.60
N ASN A 4 45.14 -40.94 -40.71
CA ASN A 4 46.60 -40.90 -40.60
C ASN A 4 47.29 -40.53 -41.92
N ASN A 5 46.64 -40.74 -43.07
CA ASN A 5 47.20 -40.39 -44.39
C ASN A 5 47.08 -38.89 -44.73
N ILE A 6 46.15 -38.17 -44.11
CA ILE A 6 45.97 -36.72 -44.32
C ILE A 6 47.03 -35.92 -43.52
N LEU A 7 47.58 -36.49 -42.45
CA LEU A 7 48.65 -35.89 -41.65
C LEU A 7 50.06 -36.13 -42.24
N SER A 8 50.20 -37.06 -43.20
CA SER A 8 51.48 -37.34 -43.89
C SER A 8 51.72 -36.49 -45.14
N GLU A 9 50.68 -35.86 -45.69
CA GLU A 9 50.82 -34.87 -46.76
C GLU A 9 50.99 -33.50 -46.13
N ASN A 10 52.26 -33.07 -45.97
CA ASN A 10 52.68 -31.76 -45.45
C ASN A 10 51.73 -30.63 -45.89
N PRO A 11 50.82 -30.16 -45.02
CA PRO A 11 50.14 -28.90 -45.26
C PRO A 11 51.18 -27.83 -44.93
N SER A 12 51.46 -26.92 -45.87
CA SER A 12 52.33 -25.77 -45.60
C SER A 12 52.05 -25.19 -44.21
N HIS A 13 53.08 -24.88 -43.42
CA HIS A 13 52.97 -24.37 -42.05
C HIS A 13 51.91 -23.26 -41.89
N GLY A 14 51.66 -22.48 -42.96
CA GLY A 14 50.59 -21.48 -43.03
C GLY A 14 49.16 -22.04 -42.95
N SER A 15 48.85 -23.20 -43.53
CA SER A 15 47.49 -23.77 -43.50
C SER A 15 47.08 -24.27 -42.11
N SER A 16 48.02 -24.87 -41.38
CA SER A 16 47.78 -25.31 -39.99
C SER A 16 47.55 -24.10 -39.07
N GLU A 17 48.34 -23.05 -39.25
CA GLU A 17 48.23 -21.81 -38.48
C GLU A 17 46.91 -21.06 -38.77
N CYS A 18 46.48 -20.99 -40.04
CA CYS A 18 45.18 -20.40 -40.40
C CYS A 18 43.99 -21.18 -39.80
N ILE A 19 44.09 -22.50 -39.72
CA ILE A 19 43.05 -23.33 -39.08
C ILE A 19 42.99 -23.02 -37.58
N LYS A 20 44.13 -22.94 -36.89
CA LYS A 20 44.20 -22.58 -35.46
C LYS A 20 43.58 -21.22 -35.18
N ILE A 21 43.98 -20.17 -35.92
CA ILE A 21 43.45 -18.81 -35.77
C ILE A 21 41.92 -18.81 -35.98
N ARG A 22 41.43 -19.53 -37.00
CA ARG A 22 39.99 -19.63 -37.26
C ARG A 22 39.24 -20.36 -36.13
N THR A 23 39.81 -21.44 -35.60
CA THR A 23 39.21 -22.19 -34.48
C THR A 23 39.17 -21.37 -33.20
N GLU A 24 40.25 -20.66 -32.87
CA GLU A 24 40.29 -19.73 -31.73
C GLU A 24 39.27 -18.59 -31.90
N GLY A 25 39.16 -18.04 -33.12
CA GLY A 25 38.13 -17.05 -33.44
C GLY A 25 36.71 -17.58 -33.35
N MET A 26 36.48 -18.88 -33.58
CA MET A 26 35.17 -19.52 -33.36
C MET A 26 34.90 -19.69 -31.86
N ILE A 27 35.86 -20.19 -31.08
CA ILE A 27 35.75 -20.37 -29.63
C ILE A 27 35.44 -19.02 -28.95
N ASN A 28 36.20 -17.96 -29.25
CA ASN A 28 35.96 -16.63 -28.71
C ASN A 28 34.55 -16.08 -29.04
N ARG A 29 34.00 -16.42 -30.22
CA ARG A 29 32.63 -16.02 -30.60
C ARG A 29 31.60 -16.84 -29.83
N TRP A 30 31.82 -18.14 -29.67
CA TRP A 30 30.96 -19.01 -28.87
C TRP A 30 30.91 -18.56 -27.42
N GLU A 31 32.05 -18.29 -26.79
CA GLU A 31 32.12 -17.79 -25.41
C GLU A 31 31.38 -16.45 -25.24
N LYS A 32 31.50 -15.53 -26.21
CA LYS A 32 30.75 -14.25 -26.17
C LYS A 32 29.24 -14.47 -26.24
N ILE A 33 28.78 -15.37 -27.10
CA ILE A 33 27.36 -15.69 -27.24
C ILE A 33 26.84 -16.37 -25.97
N GLU A 34 27.60 -17.31 -25.43
CA GLU A 34 27.27 -18.02 -24.18
C GLU A 34 27.12 -17.04 -23.02
N ASN A 35 28.13 -16.19 -22.80
CA ASN A 35 28.08 -15.16 -21.76
C ASN A 35 26.91 -14.18 -21.93
N ALA A 36 26.66 -13.71 -23.17
CA ALA A 36 25.54 -12.82 -23.46
C ALA A 36 24.17 -13.49 -23.22
N THR A 37 24.07 -14.79 -23.48
CA THR A 37 22.86 -15.58 -23.27
C THR A 37 22.58 -15.74 -21.77
N LEU A 38 23.58 -16.16 -20.99
CA LEU A 38 23.50 -16.28 -19.53
C LEU A 38 23.10 -14.95 -18.87
N ASP A 39 23.71 -13.85 -19.28
CA ASP A 39 23.40 -12.51 -18.77
C ASP A 39 21.98 -12.04 -19.17
N LYS A 40 21.51 -12.40 -20.37
CA LYS A 40 20.12 -12.14 -20.79
C LYS A 40 19.13 -12.94 -19.94
N GLU A 41 19.40 -14.21 -19.67
CA GLU A 41 18.57 -15.06 -18.82
C GLU A 41 18.50 -14.54 -17.38
N LEU A 42 19.66 -14.23 -16.78
CA LEU A 42 19.72 -13.67 -15.43
C LEU A 42 18.92 -12.37 -15.30
N ARG A 43 19.02 -11.47 -16.29
CA ARG A 43 18.21 -10.24 -16.30
C ARG A 43 16.73 -10.51 -16.48
N ALA A 44 16.36 -11.50 -17.29
CA ALA A 44 14.95 -11.87 -17.47
C ALA A 44 14.37 -12.43 -16.16
N MET A 45 15.10 -13.31 -15.48
CA MET A 45 14.73 -13.85 -14.16
C MET A 45 14.55 -12.74 -13.12
N LYS A 46 15.52 -11.83 -12.99
CA LYS A 46 15.42 -10.69 -12.05
C LYS A 46 14.23 -9.77 -12.35
N ARG A 47 13.90 -9.55 -13.63
CA ARG A 47 12.72 -8.76 -14.01
C ARG A 47 11.43 -9.48 -13.66
N PHE A 48 11.38 -10.78 -13.89
CA PHE A 48 10.23 -11.61 -13.55
C PHE A 48 9.97 -11.66 -12.05
N GLU A 49 11.01 -11.81 -11.23
CA GLU A 49 10.91 -11.76 -9.77
C GLU A 49 10.35 -10.42 -9.28
N LYS A 50 10.90 -9.29 -9.77
CA LYS A 50 10.39 -7.95 -9.45
C LYS A 50 8.94 -7.77 -9.88
N TRP A 51 8.56 -8.32 -11.04
CA TRP A 51 7.18 -8.30 -11.51
C TRP A 51 6.24 -9.09 -10.60
N GLN A 52 6.65 -10.28 -10.16
CA GLN A 52 5.87 -11.10 -9.23
C GLN A 52 5.68 -10.39 -7.88
N GLN A 53 6.75 -9.82 -7.32
CA GLN A 53 6.69 -9.03 -6.09
C GLN A 53 5.73 -7.84 -6.24
N PHE A 54 5.83 -7.09 -7.34
CA PHE A 54 4.91 -6.00 -7.64
C PHE A 54 3.46 -6.46 -7.71
N CYS A 55 3.17 -7.56 -8.42
CA CYS A 55 1.81 -8.09 -8.52
C CYS A 55 1.25 -8.53 -7.16
N LEU A 56 2.07 -9.13 -6.31
CA LEU A 56 1.68 -9.56 -4.97
C LEU A 56 1.35 -8.35 -4.08
N GLU A 57 2.26 -7.38 -4.02
CA GLU A 57 2.07 -6.14 -3.25
C GLU A 57 0.86 -5.36 -3.73
N LEU A 58 0.65 -5.25 -5.05
CA LEU A 58 -0.52 -4.62 -5.62
C LEU A 58 -1.81 -5.28 -5.11
N LYS A 59 -1.90 -6.61 -5.18
CA LYS A 59 -3.08 -7.36 -4.74
C LYS A 59 -3.33 -7.18 -3.24
N ASN A 60 -2.26 -7.19 -2.44
CA ASN A 60 -2.37 -7.01 -0.99
C ASN A 60 -2.91 -5.63 -0.65
N ILE A 61 -2.38 -4.58 -1.28
CA ILE A 61 -2.83 -3.20 -1.09
C ILE A 61 -4.25 -3.00 -1.60
N GLU A 62 -4.60 -3.52 -2.77
CA GLU A 62 -5.97 -3.43 -3.32
C GLU A 62 -7.00 -4.08 -2.39
N LYS A 63 -6.68 -5.27 -1.87
CA LYS A 63 -7.53 -5.96 -0.90
C LYS A 63 -7.68 -5.14 0.37
N TRP A 64 -6.57 -4.68 0.94
CA TRP A 64 -6.59 -3.90 2.17
C TRP A 64 -7.40 -2.61 2.00
N LEU A 65 -7.22 -1.87 0.89
CA LEU A 65 -7.99 -0.67 0.60
C LEU A 65 -9.50 -0.95 0.56
N LEU A 66 -9.91 -2.05 -0.09
CA LEU A 66 -11.30 -2.46 -0.16
C LEU A 66 -11.86 -2.78 1.24
N ASP A 67 -11.17 -3.61 2.00
CA ASP A 67 -11.58 -4.04 3.33
C ASP A 67 -11.67 -2.85 4.29
N SER A 68 -10.70 -1.92 4.25
CA SER A 68 -10.67 -0.70 5.07
C SER A 68 -11.79 0.28 4.69
N LEU A 69 -12.06 0.48 3.40
CA LEU A 69 -13.17 1.33 2.94
C LEU A 69 -14.52 0.75 3.38
N GLN A 70 -14.70 -0.57 3.27
CA GLN A 70 -15.91 -1.24 3.71
C GLN A 70 -16.09 -1.14 5.22
N LEU A 71 -15.03 -1.37 5.99
CA LEU A 71 -15.05 -1.22 7.44
C LEU A 71 -15.49 0.19 7.81
N LEU A 72 -14.86 1.21 7.25
CA LEU A 72 -15.11 2.61 7.59
C LEU A 72 -16.51 3.08 7.18
N THR A 73 -17.00 2.67 6.00
CA THR A 73 -18.35 3.02 5.54
C THR A 73 -19.46 2.28 6.30
N SER A 74 -19.14 1.14 6.92
CA SER A 74 -20.07 0.42 7.80
C SER A 74 -20.17 1.01 9.21
N GLN A 75 -19.29 1.94 9.59
CA GLN A 75 -19.29 2.54 10.92
C GLN A 75 -20.50 3.46 11.07
N THR A 76 -21.26 3.25 12.15
CA THR A 76 -22.43 4.05 12.51
C THR A 76 -22.23 4.65 13.89
N MET A 77 -22.60 5.91 14.06
CA MET A 77 -22.55 6.56 15.37
C MET A 77 -23.61 5.93 16.28
N SER A 78 -23.20 5.49 17.47
CA SER A 78 -24.10 4.96 18.48
C SER A 78 -24.54 6.08 19.42
N ASP A 79 -25.76 6.57 19.25
CA ASP A 79 -26.27 7.75 19.98
C ASP A 79 -26.54 7.50 21.48
N VAL A 80 -26.49 6.25 21.97
CA VAL A 80 -27.10 5.89 23.26
C VAL A 80 -26.11 5.33 24.30
N ASN A 81 -24.87 4.98 23.94
CA ASN A 81 -23.94 4.35 24.89
C ASN A 81 -22.49 4.85 24.74
N ILE A 82 -21.98 5.48 25.79
CA ILE A 82 -20.60 5.99 25.91
C ILE A 82 -19.56 4.88 25.73
N GLU A 83 -19.80 3.67 26.27
CA GLU A 83 -18.88 2.54 26.11
C GLU A 83 -18.74 2.14 24.64
N LYS A 84 -19.86 2.09 23.90
CA LYS A 84 -19.84 1.82 22.45
C LYS A 84 -19.11 2.91 21.68
N PHE A 85 -19.30 4.16 22.07
CA PHE A 85 -18.59 5.29 21.46
C PHE A 85 -17.06 5.21 21.68
N ILE A 86 -16.62 4.82 22.88
CA ILE A 86 -15.19 4.61 23.18
C ILE A 86 -14.60 3.49 22.31
N VAL A 87 -15.32 2.38 22.15
CA VAL A 87 -14.90 1.27 21.27
C VAL A 87 -14.75 1.75 19.82
N GLU A 88 -15.69 2.57 19.33
CA GLU A 88 -15.63 3.11 17.98
C GLU A 88 -14.44 4.06 17.78
N LEU A 89 -14.15 4.90 18.77
CA LEU A 89 -12.95 5.73 18.79
C LEU A 89 -11.66 4.90 18.74
N GLN A 90 -11.59 3.81 19.50
CA GLN A 90 -10.41 2.93 19.50
C GLN A 90 -10.21 2.25 18.14
N LYS A 91 -11.29 1.74 17.52
CA LYS A 91 -11.25 1.17 16.18
C LYS A 91 -10.78 2.19 15.14
N HIS A 92 -11.32 3.41 15.20
CA HIS A 92 -10.92 4.47 14.29
C HIS A 92 -9.45 4.85 14.46
N LYS A 93 -8.95 4.98 15.70
CA LYS A 93 -7.51 5.22 15.97
C LYS A 93 -6.61 4.12 15.43
N ALA A 94 -7.01 2.86 15.59
CA ALA A 94 -6.29 1.72 15.01
C ALA A 94 -6.25 1.83 13.48
N LEU A 95 -7.37 2.14 12.82
CA LEU A 95 -7.43 2.35 11.38
C LEU A 95 -6.51 3.49 10.91
N ILE A 96 -6.49 4.64 11.60
CA ILE A 96 -5.60 5.76 11.25
C ILE A 96 -4.12 5.35 11.37
N THR A 97 -3.78 4.57 12.38
CA THR A 97 -2.41 4.04 12.55
C THR A 97 -2.05 3.11 11.40
N GLU A 98 -2.97 2.23 11.03
CA GLU A 98 -2.79 1.29 9.92
C GLU A 98 -2.64 2.02 8.57
N ILE A 99 -3.50 3.01 8.30
CA ILE A 99 -3.36 3.91 7.14
C ILE A 99 -1.94 4.52 7.14
N GLY A 100 -1.48 5.08 8.26
CA GLY A 100 -0.11 5.59 8.39
C GLY A 100 0.97 4.57 7.98
N GLY A 101 0.81 3.30 8.36
CA GLY A 101 1.69 2.20 7.99
C GLY A 101 1.70 1.89 6.49
N TYR A 102 0.53 1.84 5.86
CA TYR A 102 0.39 1.52 4.44
C TYR A 102 0.87 2.62 3.49
N LYS A 103 0.97 3.87 3.96
CA LYS A 103 1.52 4.98 3.16
C LYS A 103 2.88 4.64 2.55
N LYS A 104 3.78 4.02 3.34
CA LYS A 104 5.11 3.62 2.85
C LYS A 104 5.02 2.52 1.79
N SER A 105 4.13 1.54 1.97
CA SER A 105 3.93 0.44 1.03
C SER A 105 3.40 0.95 -0.31
N ILE A 106 2.45 1.89 -0.31
CA ILE A 106 1.92 2.50 -1.54
C ILE A 106 2.99 3.30 -2.28
N LEU A 107 3.81 4.08 -1.57
CA LEU A 107 4.94 4.80 -2.19
C LEU A 107 5.95 3.82 -2.83
N THR A 108 6.24 2.73 -2.14
CA THR A 108 7.14 1.67 -2.64
C THR A 108 6.56 0.98 -3.87
N LEU A 109 5.26 0.66 -3.85
CA LEU A 109 4.53 0.08 -4.98
C LEU A 109 4.55 1.01 -6.20
N ASN A 110 4.28 2.31 -6.00
CA ASN A 110 4.32 3.31 -7.06
C ASN A 110 5.71 3.39 -7.70
N ALA A 111 6.78 3.44 -6.89
CA ALA A 111 8.15 3.45 -7.38
C ALA A 111 8.51 2.15 -8.14
N ALA A 112 8.10 0.99 -7.62
CA ALA A 112 8.30 -0.29 -8.29
C ALA A 112 7.58 -0.35 -9.65
N GLY A 113 6.33 0.10 -9.71
CA GLY A 113 5.55 0.13 -10.95
C GLY A 113 6.09 1.12 -11.98
N GLN A 114 6.59 2.30 -11.56
CA GLN A 114 7.29 3.23 -12.46
C GLN A 114 8.56 2.61 -13.05
N ASN A 115 9.37 1.95 -12.23
CA ASN A 115 10.56 1.23 -12.68
C ASN A 115 10.23 0.08 -13.64
N LEU A 116 9.16 -0.67 -13.39
CA LEU A 116 8.71 -1.73 -14.29
C LEU A 116 8.19 -1.15 -15.62
N SER A 117 7.41 -0.07 -15.55
CA SER A 117 6.85 0.65 -16.69
C SER A 117 7.94 1.20 -17.64
N SER A 118 9.09 1.62 -17.13
CA SER A 118 10.24 2.09 -17.94
C SER A 118 11.04 0.96 -18.58
N VAL A 119 11.05 -0.23 -17.96
CA VAL A 119 11.78 -1.41 -18.45
C VAL A 119 10.98 -2.19 -19.50
N PHE A 120 9.65 -2.15 -19.45
CA PHE A 120 8.81 -2.79 -20.45
C PHE A 120 8.87 -2.05 -21.79
N LYS A 121 9.33 -2.75 -22.84
CA LYS A 121 9.31 -2.24 -24.22
C LYS A 121 7.90 -2.16 -24.83
N SER A 122 6.96 -2.95 -24.30
CA SER A 122 5.56 -2.94 -24.74
C SER A 122 4.80 -1.78 -24.10
N LYS A 123 4.32 -0.86 -24.94
CA LYS A 123 3.50 0.29 -24.51
C LYS A 123 2.24 -0.15 -23.73
N ASN A 124 1.57 -1.22 -24.20
CA ASN A 124 0.36 -1.73 -23.57
C ASN A 124 0.59 -2.20 -22.12
N ASN A 125 1.71 -2.88 -21.85
CA ASN A 125 2.05 -3.34 -20.50
C ASN A 125 2.36 -2.16 -19.59
N SER A 126 3.10 -1.17 -20.11
CA SER A 126 3.43 0.07 -19.41
C SER A 126 2.17 0.85 -19.01
N ASP A 127 1.21 1.00 -19.92
CA ASP A 127 -0.02 1.72 -19.69
C ASP A 127 -0.95 0.98 -18.69
N SER A 128 -1.01 -0.35 -18.77
CA SER A 128 -1.75 -1.17 -17.80
C SER A 128 -1.26 -0.98 -16.36
N ILE A 129 0.07 -0.93 -16.14
CA ILE A 129 0.65 -0.67 -14.83
C ILE A 129 0.24 0.72 -14.32
N LYS A 130 0.34 1.74 -15.17
CA LYS A 130 -0.05 3.12 -14.81
C LYS A 130 -1.52 3.23 -14.43
N ILE A 131 -2.41 2.57 -15.17
CA ILE A 131 -3.85 2.53 -14.87
C ILE A 131 -4.09 1.90 -13.49
N LYS A 132 -3.47 0.75 -13.22
CA LYS A 132 -3.59 0.06 -11.92
C LYS A 132 -3.08 0.91 -10.77
N LEU A 133 -1.89 1.51 -10.91
CA LEU A 133 -1.35 2.42 -9.90
C LEU A 133 -2.26 3.63 -9.69
N LYS A 134 -2.80 4.21 -10.76
CA LYS A 134 -3.76 5.32 -10.63
C LYS A 134 -4.99 4.89 -9.82
N ALA A 135 -5.59 3.74 -10.13
CA ALA A 135 -6.73 3.23 -9.38
C ALA A 135 -6.41 3.03 -7.89
N VAL A 136 -5.25 2.47 -7.56
CA VAL A 136 -4.81 2.31 -6.16
C VAL A 136 -4.68 3.67 -5.45
N ASN A 137 -4.06 4.66 -6.09
CA ASN A 137 -3.90 5.99 -5.52
C ASN A 137 -5.26 6.70 -5.35
N ASP A 138 -6.16 6.60 -6.34
CA ASP A 138 -7.51 7.17 -6.25
C ASP A 138 -8.32 6.55 -5.10
N HIS A 139 -8.24 5.22 -4.90
CA HIS A 139 -8.87 4.54 -3.76
C HIS A 139 -8.24 4.93 -2.43
N TRP A 140 -6.93 5.09 -2.39
CA TRP A 140 -6.22 5.55 -1.21
C TRP A 140 -6.63 6.97 -0.80
N ASP A 141 -6.71 7.90 -1.75
CA ASP A 141 -7.14 9.26 -1.49
C ASP A 141 -8.58 9.28 -0.98
N LYS A 142 -9.46 8.46 -1.58
CA LYS A 142 -10.83 8.28 -1.09
C LYS A 142 -10.87 7.75 0.34
N LEU A 143 -10.07 6.74 0.68
CA LEU A 143 -9.99 6.20 2.04
C LEU A 143 -9.55 7.28 3.03
N CYS A 144 -8.52 8.06 2.69
CA CYS A 144 -8.04 9.16 3.52
C CYS A 144 -9.13 10.22 3.76
N LEU A 145 -9.88 10.59 2.72
CA LEU A 145 -10.97 11.56 2.81
C LEU A 145 -12.10 11.07 3.72
N VAL A 146 -12.59 9.85 3.49
CA VAL A 146 -13.66 9.28 4.32
C VAL A 146 -13.20 9.12 5.77
N ALA A 147 -11.92 8.78 5.99
CA ALA A 147 -11.37 8.65 7.35
C ALA A 147 -11.35 9.99 8.07
N LEU A 148 -10.98 11.07 7.37
CA LEU A 148 -11.01 12.43 7.92
C LEU A 148 -12.44 12.90 8.20
N GLU A 149 -13.38 12.65 7.30
CA GLU A 149 -14.80 12.97 7.51
C GLU A 149 -15.36 12.26 8.75
N TRP A 150 -15.04 10.98 8.92
CA TRP A 150 -15.44 10.22 10.08
C TRP A 150 -14.79 10.73 11.37
N GLN A 151 -13.50 11.08 11.33
CA GLN A 151 -12.80 11.70 12.45
C GLN A 151 -13.49 12.99 12.91
N ASN A 152 -13.83 13.88 11.96
CA ASN A 152 -14.52 15.13 12.25
C ASN A 152 -15.90 14.89 12.85
N LYS A 153 -16.63 13.88 12.36
CA LYS A 153 -17.94 13.49 12.90
C LYS A 153 -17.82 12.99 14.34
N LEU A 154 -16.87 12.10 14.63
CA LEU A 154 -16.59 11.59 15.97
C LEU A 154 -16.26 12.73 16.95
N GLN A 155 -15.42 13.68 16.52
CA GLN A 155 -15.04 14.82 17.35
C GLN A 155 -16.22 15.77 17.61
N SER A 156 -17.05 16.03 16.60
CA SER A 156 -18.24 16.87 16.77
C SER A 156 -19.23 16.28 17.77
N GLU A 157 -19.52 14.97 17.67
CA GLU A 157 -20.44 14.31 18.61
C GLU A 157 -19.87 14.23 20.02
N PHE A 158 -18.55 14.06 20.16
CA PHE A 158 -17.89 14.11 21.47
C PHE A 158 -18.09 15.48 22.14
N LEU A 159 -17.82 16.57 21.42
CA LEU A 159 -17.98 17.94 21.94
C LEU A 159 -19.44 18.24 22.32
N LYS A 160 -20.42 17.81 21.50
CA LYS A 160 -21.84 17.92 21.84
C LYS A 160 -22.19 17.16 23.12
N SER A 161 -21.64 15.96 23.31
CA SER A 161 -21.87 15.16 24.51
C SER A 161 -21.31 15.84 25.77
N GLU A 162 -20.13 16.47 25.68
CA GLU A 162 -19.56 17.24 26.79
C GLU A 162 -20.40 18.48 27.14
N ASP A 163 -20.88 19.22 26.14
CA ASP A 163 -21.73 20.39 26.33
C ASP A 163 -23.06 20.01 27.00
N LEU A 164 -23.73 18.95 26.53
CA LEU A 164 -24.96 18.43 27.14
C LEU A 164 -24.76 18.03 28.61
N LYS A 165 -23.65 17.36 28.93
CA LYS A 165 -23.33 16.99 30.33
C LYS A 165 -23.16 18.23 31.21
N LYS A 166 -22.54 19.28 30.68
CA LYS A 166 -22.37 20.55 31.38
C LYS A 166 -23.72 21.21 31.65
N THR A 167 -24.58 21.33 30.63
CA THR A 167 -25.93 21.91 30.79
C THR A 167 -26.77 21.14 31.80
N LEU A 168 -26.74 19.80 31.78
CA LEU A 168 -27.46 18.98 32.76
C LEU A 168 -26.99 19.25 34.19
N SER A 169 -25.68 19.33 34.42
CA SER A 169 -25.11 19.64 35.74
C SER A 169 -25.53 21.03 36.25
N GLU A 170 -25.53 22.03 35.36
CA GLU A 170 -26.01 23.38 35.68
C GLU A 170 -27.50 23.40 36.06
N MET A 171 -28.34 22.64 35.33
CA MET A 171 -29.75 22.49 35.65
C MET A 171 -29.98 21.78 36.98
N GLU A 172 -29.22 20.72 37.27
CA GLU A 172 -29.27 20.00 38.55
C GLU A 172 -28.91 20.92 39.73
N LEU A 173 -27.85 21.72 39.57
CA LEU A 173 -27.46 22.72 40.57
C LEU A 173 -28.57 23.76 40.77
N TRP A 174 -29.10 24.33 39.70
CA TRP A 174 -30.18 25.31 39.77
C TRP A 174 -31.45 24.75 40.44
N LEU A 175 -31.81 23.49 40.15
CA LEU A 175 -32.92 22.80 40.78
C LEU A 175 -32.68 22.60 42.27
N LYS A 176 -31.48 22.20 42.67
CA LYS A 176 -31.09 22.06 44.07
C LYS A 176 -31.23 23.38 44.83
N GLU A 177 -30.66 24.45 44.31
CA GLU A 177 -30.75 25.79 44.92
C GLU A 177 -32.19 26.30 44.99
N SER A 178 -32.98 26.06 43.95
CA SER A 178 -34.39 26.50 43.90
C SER A 178 -35.24 25.75 44.92
N ARG A 179 -35.01 24.45 45.11
CA ARG A 179 -35.65 23.65 46.16
C ARG A 179 -35.25 24.17 47.55
N GLU A 180 -33.97 24.44 47.78
CA GLU A 180 -33.50 24.99 49.06
C GLU A 180 -34.14 26.35 49.36
N ARG A 181 -34.24 27.24 48.36
CA ARG A 181 -34.95 28.53 48.50
C ARG A 181 -36.42 28.36 48.85
N LEU A 182 -37.13 27.46 48.18
CA LEU A 182 -38.55 27.18 48.45
C LEU A 182 -38.78 26.66 49.87
N LEU A 183 -37.90 25.77 50.34
CA LEU A 183 -37.95 25.23 51.71
C LEU A 183 -37.59 26.26 52.78
N ALA A 184 -36.84 27.31 52.43
CA ALA A 184 -36.43 28.37 53.35
C ALA A 184 -37.50 29.47 53.55
N VAL A 185 -38.59 29.48 52.77
CA VAL A 185 -39.68 30.47 52.93
C VAL A 185 -40.55 30.08 54.15
N PRO A 186 -40.62 30.90 55.21
CA PRO A 186 -41.48 30.60 56.36
C PRO A 186 -42.96 30.68 55.96
N LEU A 187 -43.75 29.67 56.33
CA LEU A 187 -45.20 29.69 56.15
C LEU A 187 -45.81 30.81 57.01
N LYS A 188 -45.99 32.00 56.43
CA LYS A 188 -46.85 33.03 57.02
C LYS A 188 -48.31 32.61 56.80
N TYR A 189 -48.80 31.70 57.64
CA TYR A 189 -50.24 31.56 57.83
C TYR A 189 -50.74 32.84 58.50
N LYS A 190 -51.45 33.67 57.72
CA LYS A 190 -52.28 34.74 58.27
C LYS A 190 -53.49 34.09 58.93
N ASN A 191 -53.58 34.28 60.25
CA ASN A 191 -54.79 34.10 61.05
C ASN A 191 -55.95 34.96 60.51
#